data_AF-A0A530M1Z7-F1
#
_entry.id   AF-A0A530M1Z7-F1
#
_cell.length_a   1.000
_cell.length_b   1.000
_cell.length_c   1.000
_cell.angle_alpha   90.00
_cell.angle_beta   90.00
_cell.angle_gamma   90.00
#
_symmetry.space_group_name_H-M   'P 1'
#
loop_
_entity.id
_entity.type
_entity.pdbx_description
1 polymer ?
#
loop_
_entity_poly.entity_id
_entity_poly.type
_entity_poly.pdbx_seq_one_letter_code
_entity_poly.pdbx_strand_id
1 'polypeptide(L)'
;IFQEVYEAEFEAEFKAKKIWYEHRLIDDMVASSLKWSGGYVWACKNYDGDVQSDTVAQGFGSLGLMTSVLMTPDGKTVEAEAAHGTVTR
;
A
#
# COMPACT_ATOMS: atom_id res chain seq x y z
N ILE A 1 -0.18 -14.78 11.05
CA ILE A 1 -1.26 -14.16 10.23
C ILE A 1 -0.83 -13.94 8.78
N PHE A 2 -0.13 -12.85 8.38
CA PHE A 2 0.14 -12.62 6.94
C PHE A 2 0.87 -13.77 6.25
N GLN A 3 1.90 -14.34 6.89
CA GLN A 3 2.61 -15.51 6.37
C GLN A 3 1.68 -16.72 6.20
N GLU A 4 0.88 -17.03 7.21
CA GLU A 4 -0.07 -18.15 7.20
C GLU A 4 -1.10 -18.00 6.08
N VAL A 5 -1.67 -16.80 5.89
CA VAL A 5 -2.64 -16.52 4.82
C VAL A 5 -1.98 -16.60 3.45
N TYR A 6 -0.77 -16.04 3.30
CA TYR A 6 -0.02 -16.14 2.04
C TYR A 6 0.21 -17.59 1.64
N GLU A 7 0.70 -18.43 2.55
CA GLU A 7 0.96 -19.85 2.32
C GLU A 7 -0.33 -20.64 2.06
N ALA A 8 -1.40 -20.35 2.78
CA ALA A 8 -2.66 -21.07 2.67
C ALA A 8 -3.45 -20.74 1.40
N GLU A 9 -3.41 -19.48 0.94
CA GLU A 9 -4.36 -18.98 -0.06
C GLU A 9 -3.70 -18.40 -1.33
N PHE A 10 -2.50 -17.81 -1.23
CA PHE A 10 -1.99 -16.94 -2.30
C PHE A 10 -0.66 -17.37 -2.92
N GLU A 11 0.11 -18.24 -2.29
CA GLU A 11 1.48 -18.58 -2.72
C GLU A 11 1.52 -19.11 -4.17
N ALA A 12 0.60 -20.01 -4.54
CA ALA A 12 0.54 -20.58 -5.88
C ALA A 12 0.27 -19.50 -6.94
N GLU A 13 -0.63 -18.56 -6.67
CA GLU A 13 -0.96 -17.47 -7.58
C GLU A 13 0.19 -16.46 -7.72
N PHE A 14 0.85 -16.12 -6.62
CA PHE A 14 2.00 -15.22 -6.62
C PHE A 14 3.14 -15.79 -7.45
N LYS A 15 3.44 -17.09 -7.28
CA LYS A 15 4.42 -17.81 -8.10
C LYS A 15 4.05 -17.83 -9.58
N ALA A 16 2.77 -18.10 -9.91
CA ALA A 16 2.29 -18.08 -11.29
C ALA A 16 2.44 -16.70 -11.95
N LYS A 17 2.21 -15.62 -11.18
CA LYS A 17 2.34 -14.23 -11.60
C LYS A 17 3.77 -13.67 -11.50
N LYS A 18 4.73 -14.46 -10.98
CA LYS A 18 6.14 -14.08 -10.76
C LYS A 18 6.30 -12.85 -9.84
N ILE A 19 5.44 -12.75 -8.84
CA ILE A 19 5.51 -11.77 -7.75
C ILE A 19 5.75 -12.49 -6.42
N TRP A 20 6.13 -11.75 -5.39
CA TRP A 20 6.45 -12.33 -4.08
C TRP A 20 5.88 -11.48 -2.94
N TYR A 21 5.76 -12.12 -1.78
CA TYR A 21 5.46 -11.47 -0.50
C TYR A 21 6.72 -11.52 0.38
N GLU A 22 6.99 -10.43 1.09
CA GLU A 22 8.09 -10.35 2.04
C GLU A 22 7.68 -9.46 3.22
N HIS A 23 7.90 -9.94 4.44
CA HIS A 23 7.82 -9.11 5.64
C HIS A 23 9.15 -8.40 5.86
N ARG A 24 9.11 -7.09 6.11
CA ARG A 24 10.29 -6.29 6.43
C ARG A 24 10.05 -5.38 7.61
N LEU A 25 11.14 -4.98 8.28
CA LEU A 25 11.09 -3.94 9.29
C LEU A 25 10.78 -2.57 8.65
N ILE A 26 10.13 -1.71 9.42
CA ILE A 26 9.60 -0.43 8.94
C ILE A 26 10.70 0.53 8.48
N ASP A 27 11.82 0.58 9.21
CA ASP A 27 13.01 1.34 8.87
C ASP A 27 13.63 0.88 7.54
N ASP A 28 13.77 -0.43 7.35
CA ASP A 28 14.25 -1.02 6.08
C ASP A 28 13.30 -0.71 4.91
N MET A 29 11.98 -0.76 5.14
CA MET A 29 10.99 -0.47 4.10
C MET A 29 10.97 1.00 3.71
N VAL A 30 11.05 1.93 4.66
CA VAL A 30 11.13 3.37 4.38
C VAL A 30 12.42 3.68 3.61
N ALA A 31 13.55 3.07 3.98
CA ALA A 31 14.79 3.25 3.22
C ALA A 31 14.71 2.67 1.80
N SER A 32 14.01 1.54 1.64
CA SER A 32 13.77 0.91 0.33
C SER A 32 12.86 1.75 -0.55
N SER A 33 11.79 2.33 0.01
CA SER A 33 10.82 3.13 -0.76
C SER A 33 11.42 4.39 -1.39
N LEU A 34 12.43 4.96 -0.74
CA LEU A 34 13.17 6.11 -1.27
C LEU A 34 14.15 5.75 -2.40
N LYS A 35 14.55 4.48 -2.51
CA LYS A 35 15.60 4.03 -3.45
C LYS A 35 15.05 3.25 -4.64
N TRP A 36 13.97 2.51 -4.43
CA TRP A 36 13.36 1.70 -5.47
C TRP A 36 12.59 2.54 -6.48
N SER A 37 12.39 1.99 -7.67
CA SER A 37 11.66 2.66 -8.76
C SER A 37 10.13 2.60 -8.64
N GLY A 38 9.60 2.29 -7.44
CA GLY A 38 8.17 2.00 -7.24
C GLY A 38 7.75 0.63 -7.78
N GLY A 39 6.45 0.45 -8.04
CA GLY A 39 5.91 -0.78 -8.67
C GLY A 39 5.61 -1.93 -7.71
N TYR A 40 5.33 -1.64 -6.45
CA TYR A 40 4.99 -2.61 -5.42
C TYR A 40 3.81 -2.11 -4.57
N VAL A 41 3.14 -3.03 -3.87
CA VAL A 41 2.14 -2.71 -2.85
C VAL A 41 2.80 -2.82 -1.49
N TRP A 42 2.59 -1.81 -0.64
CA TRP A 42 3.10 -1.82 0.72
C TRP A 42 1.94 -1.89 1.72
N ALA A 43 1.78 -3.05 2.34
CA ALA A 43 0.79 -3.24 3.41
C ALA A 43 1.32 -2.65 4.72
N CYS A 44 0.82 -1.46 5.08
CA CYS A 44 1.16 -0.78 6.33
C CYS A 44 0.15 -1.07 7.42
N LYS A 45 0.59 -1.01 8.68
CA LYS A 45 -0.34 -0.86 9.81
C LYS A 45 -0.98 0.51 9.76
N ASN A 46 -2.12 0.68 10.45
CA ASN A 46 -2.95 1.88 10.40
C ASN A 46 -2.15 3.20 10.46
N TYR A 47 -1.35 3.40 11.52
CA TYR A 47 -0.56 4.62 11.70
C TYR A 47 0.55 4.80 10.64
N ASP A 48 1.27 3.73 10.32
CA ASP A 48 2.33 3.80 9.31
C ASP A 48 1.73 4.11 7.92
N GLY A 49 0.55 3.58 7.61
CA GLY A 49 -0.16 3.83 6.36
C GLY A 49 -0.57 5.28 6.22
N ASP A 50 -1.15 5.85 7.28
CA ASP A 50 -1.53 7.26 7.35
C ASP A 50 -0.31 8.17 7.06
N VAL A 51 0.75 8.03 7.86
CA VAL A 51 1.95 8.89 7.75
C VAL A 51 2.72 8.70 6.44
N GLN A 52 2.89 7.45 5.98
CA GLN A 52 3.68 7.18 4.78
C GLN A 52 2.93 7.53 3.50
N SER A 53 1.59 7.49 3.51
CA SER A 53 0.78 7.89 2.35
C SER A 53 1.02 9.35 1.96
N ASP A 54 1.10 10.26 2.93
CA ASP A 54 1.45 11.67 2.72
C ASP A 54 2.85 11.84 2.11
N THR A 55 3.82 11.07 2.64
CA THR A 55 5.22 11.11 2.17
C THR A 55 5.31 10.68 0.71
N VAL A 56 4.62 9.58 0.35
CA VAL A 56 4.55 9.08 -1.02
C VAL A 56 3.84 10.10 -1.92
N ALA A 57 2.66 10.58 -1.54
CA ALA A 57 1.89 11.54 -2.33
C ALA A 57 2.69 12.80 -2.66
N GLN A 58 3.39 13.35 -1.66
CA GLN A 58 4.25 14.51 -1.85
C GLN A 58 5.47 14.20 -2.73
N GLY A 59 6.04 13.00 -2.64
CA GLY A 59 7.11 12.52 -3.52
C GLY A 59 6.69 12.39 -4.99
N PHE A 60 5.42 12.10 -5.24
CA PHE A 60 4.80 12.09 -6.58
C PHE A 60 4.25 13.46 -7.02
N GLY A 61 4.46 14.50 -6.21
CA GLY A 61 4.20 15.90 -6.55
C GLY A 61 3.12 16.57 -5.70
N SER A 62 1.99 15.92 -5.46
CA SER A 62 0.89 16.49 -4.68
C SER A 62 -0.09 15.43 -4.19
N LEU A 63 -0.67 15.65 -3.01
CA LEU A 63 -1.85 14.93 -2.50
C LEU A 63 -3.03 14.94 -3.48
N GLY A 64 -3.15 15.98 -4.31
CA GLY A 64 -4.19 16.06 -5.35
C GLY A 64 -4.04 15.03 -6.48
N LEU A 65 -2.91 14.32 -6.55
CA LEU A 65 -2.64 13.26 -7.51
C LEU A 65 -2.77 11.86 -6.89
N MET A 66 -3.20 11.76 -5.63
CA MET A 66 -3.41 10.49 -4.93
C MET A 66 -4.89 10.09 -4.95
N THR A 67 -5.14 8.80 -5.06
CA THR A 67 -6.46 8.18 -4.92
C THR A 67 -6.52 7.36 -3.64
N SER A 68 -7.64 7.41 -2.90
CA SER A 68 -7.91 6.53 -1.75
C SER A 68 -9.04 5.57 -2.11
N VAL A 69 -8.80 4.26 -1.89
CA VAL A 69 -9.75 3.20 -2.20
C VAL A 69 -9.80 2.22 -1.03
N LEU A 70 -10.96 2.12 -0.38
CA LEU A 70 -11.25 1.13 0.64
C LEU A 70 -11.93 -0.08 -0.01
N MET A 71 -11.40 -1.27 0.23
CA MET A 71 -11.92 -2.52 -0.32
C MET A 71 -12.18 -3.52 0.81
N THR A 72 -13.31 -4.22 0.77
CA THR A 72 -13.61 -5.30 1.71
C THR A 72 -12.79 -6.56 1.42
N PRO A 73 -12.53 -7.42 2.42
CA PRO A 73 -11.73 -8.64 2.23
C PRO A 73 -12.29 -9.62 1.18
N ASP A 74 -13.60 -9.60 0.93
CA ASP A 74 -14.24 -10.42 -0.11
C ASP A 74 -14.13 -9.82 -1.52
N GLY A 75 -13.53 -8.62 -1.64
CA GLY A 75 -13.35 -7.90 -2.90
C GLY A 75 -14.65 -7.39 -3.53
N LYS A 76 -15.80 -7.48 -2.85
CA LYS A 76 -17.11 -7.16 -3.44
C LYS A 76 -17.54 -5.72 -3.22
N THR A 77 -17.06 -5.09 -2.15
CA THR A 77 -17.39 -3.71 -1.82
C THR A 77 -16.16 -2.85 -1.99
N VAL A 78 -16.32 -1.75 -2.71
CA VAL A 78 -15.29 -0.76 -2.97
C VAL A 78 -15.86 0.62 -2.70
N GLU A 79 -15.18 1.39 -1.86
CA GLU A 79 -15.40 2.81 -1.68
C GLU A 79 -14.19 3.56 -2.25
N ALA A 80 -14.44 4.56 -3.11
CA ALA A 80 -13.40 5.43 -3.62
C ALA A 80 -13.66 6.86 -3.11
N GLU A 81 -12.64 7.47 -2.51
CA GLU A 81 -12.69 8.83 -2.00
C GLU A 81 -11.50 9.65 -2.54
N ALA A 82 -11.62 10.98 -2.46
CA ALA A 82 -10.50 11.86 -2.72
C ALA A 82 -9.47 11.70 -1.59
N ALA A 83 -8.20 11.49 -1.93
CA ALA A 83 -7.15 11.31 -0.93
C ALA A 83 -6.74 12.61 -0.20
N HIS A 84 -7.27 13.76 -0.63
CA HIS A 84 -7.01 15.05 -0.01
C HIS A 84 -8.24 15.54 0.76
N GLY A 85 -8.00 16.25 1.85
CA GLY A 85 -9.06 16.92 2.62
C GLY A 85 -9.76 18.03 1.83
N THR A 86 -10.86 18.54 2.39
CA THR A 86 -11.55 19.71 1.85
C THR A 86 -10.67 20.95 2.03
N VAL A 87 -10.29 21.62 0.93
CA VAL A 87 -9.51 22.86 0.99
C VAL A 87 -10.46 24.04 1.25
N THR A 88 -10.49 24.54 2.48
CA THR A 88 -11.16 25.80 2.82
C THR A 88 -10.25 26.98 2.49
N ARG A 89 -10.77 27.95 1.73
CA ARG A 89 -10.09 29.22 1.40
C ARG A 89 -10.11 30.19 2.57
#